data_AF-A0A6A0AD40-F1
#
_entry.id   AF-A0A6A0AD40-F1
#
_cell.length_a   1.000
_cell.length_b   1.000
_cell.length_c   1.000
_cell.angle_alpha   90.00
_cell.angle_beta   90.00
_cell.angle_gamma   90.00
#
_symmetry.space_group_name_H-M   'P 1'
#
loop_
_entity.id
_entity.type
_entity.pdbx_description
1 polymer ?
#
loop_
_entity_poly.entity_id
_entity_poly.type
_entity_poly.pdbx_seq_one_letter_code
_entity_poly.pdbx_strand_id
1 'polypeptide(L)'
;MGHLTINTSAVFPDSEQLKAAGFLEGWLTAERIHQHFQNMVAFYETSNNENGPAQFQFLATQEVWLRHQMNSSDTQQSPFWAYIRLLMAQFDGLVQGSAGLCLQVTPDFSDIFVAQAAWFTYAAMVRIFKHYHFKLHDTSLPGTDLAYSSYPGQLSSDDDFYLVNPTHLAVLQTTNRLFNESLLDTIQPQAVLSWQRVRSALSAASSGKEWAQLVGLHNSGTYTNSWLVIDLKRFSPGRPLQHGLLTVVEQVPDAMFSADFTHILESGYFALYNVPALQPAYEALGYPAFLASQ
;
A
#
# COMPACT_ATOMS: atom_id res chain seq x y z
N MET A 1 -12.25 -26.57 -8.45
CA MET A 1 -10.83 -26.95 -8.54
C MET A 1 -10.13 -25.82 -9.29
N GLY A 2 -9.15 -25.14 -8.69
CA GLY A 2 -8.42 -24.05 -9.35
C GLY A 2 -7.28 -24.61 -10.20
N HIS A 3 -6.98 -23.97 -11.33
CA HIS A 3 -5.84 -24.30 -12.20
C HIS A 3 -5.18 -23.00 -12.66
N LEU A 4 -3.87 -22.88 -12.43
CA LEU A 4 -3.06 -21.72 -12.83
C LEU A 4 -1.88 -22.21 -13.66
N THR A 5 -1.59 -21.52 -14.77
CA THR A 5 -0.42 -21.78 -15.61
C THR A 5 0.29 -20.46 -15.89
N ILE A 6 1.56 -20.38 -15.53
CA ILE A 6 2.42 -19.21 -15.76
C ILE A 6 3.61 -19.68 -16.60
N ASN A 7 3.87 -18.96 -17.69
CA ASN A 7 5.04 -19.17 -18.54
C ASN A 7 5.93 -17.94 -18.46
N THR A 8 7.23 -18.11 -18.21
CA THR A 8 8.22 -17.02 -18.21
C THR A 8 8.97 -16.95 -19.53
N SER A 9 9.69 -15.85 -19.76
CA SER A 9 10.49 -15.63 -20.97
C SER A 9 11.98 -15.67 -20.66
N ALA A 10 12.70 -16.60 -21.29
CA ALA A 10 14.15 -16.78 -21.15
C ALA A 10 15.00 -15.61 -21.70
N VAL A 11 14.37 -14.59 -22.30
CA VAL A 11 15.05 -13.37 -22.76
C VAL A 11 15.45 -12.48 -21.57
N PHE A 12 14.81 -12.63 -20.41
CA PHE A 12 15.07 -11.83 -19.21
C PHE A 12 15.91 -12.60 -18.18
N PRO A 13 16.65 -11.91 -17.30
CA PRO A 13 17.34 -12.54 -16.17
C PRO A 13 16.40 -13.38 -15.29
N ASP A 14 16.90 -14.47 -14.73
CA ASP A 14 16.09 -15.41 -13.92
C ASP A 14 15.36 -14.72 -12.75
N SER A 15 16.01 -13.77 -12.08
CA SER A 15 15.39 -13.01 -10.99
C SER A 15 14.19 -12.18 -11.44
N GLU A 16 14.26 -11.58 -12.64
CA GLU A 16 13.13 -10.84 -13.23
C GLU A 16 12.01 -11.79 -13.64
N GLN A 17 12.35 -12.92 -14.25
CA GLN A 17 11.38 -13.95 -14.63
C GLN A 17 10.58 -14.44 -13.41
N LEU A 18 11.27 -14.81 -12.33
CA LEU A 18 10.64 -15.35 -11.12
C LEU A 18 9.83 -14.28 -10.40
N LYS A 19 10.34 -13.04 -10.32
CA LYS A 19 9.57 -11.93 -9.77
C LYS A 19 8.30 -11.64 -10.58
N ALA A 20 8.39 -11.61 -11.90
CA ALA A 20 7.23 -11.41 -12.76
C ALA A 20 6.22 -12.56 -12.64
N ALA A 21 6.69 -13.81 -12.52
CA ALA A 21 5.83 -14.96 -12.29
C ALA A 21 5.07 -14.83 -10.96
N GLY A 22 5.77 -14.47 -9.88
CA GLY A 22 5.15 -14.18 -8.59
C GLY A 22 4.11 -13.07 -8.69
N PHE A 23 4.47 -11.95 -9.31
CA PHE A 23 3.55 -10.82 -9.51
C PHE A 23 2.29 -11.23 -10.24
N LEU A 24 2.42 -11.98 -11.33
CA LEU A 24 1.28 -12.43 -12.12
C LEU A 24 0.38 -13.39 -11.31
N GLU A 25 0.96 -14.32 -10.56
CA GLU A 25 0.21 -15.20 -9.65
C GLU A 25 -0.54 -14.39 -8.59
N GLY A 26 0.18 -13.49 -7.91
CA GLY A 26 -0.35 -12.65 -6.85
C GLY A 26 -1.52 -11.82 -7.35
N TRP A 27 -1.38 -11.23 -8.54
CA TRP A 27 -2.41 -10.41 -9.16
C TRP A 27 -3.62 -11.23 -9.63
N LEU A 28 -3.39 -12.32 -10.38
CA LEU A 28 -4.47 -13.16 -10.91
C LEU A 28 -5.27 -13.87 -9.82
N THR A 29 -4.65 -14.13 -8.66
CA THR A 29 -5.24 -14.93 -7.59
C THR A 29 -5.44 -14.15 -6.29
N ALA A 30 -5.30 -12.82 -6.31
CA ALA A 30 -5.32 -11.98 -5.11
C ALA A 30 -6.54 -12.21 -4.21
N GLU A 31 -7.75 -12.29 -4.79
CA GLU A 31 -8.98 -12.58 -4.05
C GLU A 31 -8.93 -13.97 -3.36
N ARG A 32 -8.39 -14.98 -4.05
CA ARG A 32 -8.28 -16.35 -3.53
C ARG A 32 -7.19 -16.45 -2.47
N ILE A 33 -6.07 -15.74 -2.65
CA ILE A 33 -5.02 -15.57 -1.64
C ILE A 33 -5.63 -14.97 -0.37
N HIS A 34 -6.41 -13.88 -0.49
CA HIS A 34 -7.08 -13.25 0.64
C HIS A 34 -8.04 -14.20 1.36
N GLN A 35 -8.91 -14.89 0.62
CA GLN A 35 -9.85 -15.87 1.19
C GLN A 35 -9.11 -17.02 1.89
N HIS A 36 -8.06 -17.54 1.27
CA HIS A 36 -7.27 -18.62 1.85
C HIS A 36 -6.53 -18.17 3.11
N PHE A 37 -5.94 -16.97 3.08
CA PHE A 37 -5.29 -16.38 4.24
C PHE A 37 -6.25 -16.25 5.43
N GLN A 38 -7.44 -15.71 5.22
CA GLN A 38 -8.47 -15.62 6.27
C GLN A 38 -8.84 -16.99 6.85
N ASN A 39 -9.03 -17.99 5.98
CA ASN A 39 -9.34 -19.34 6.42
C ASN A 39 -8.19 -19.98 7.22
N MET A 40 -6.95 -19.75 6.80
CA MET A 40 -5.77 -20.31 7.48
C MET A 40 -5.50 -19.65 8.82
N VAL A 41 -5.64 -18.31 8.90
CA VAL A 41 -5.54 -17.57 10.17
C VAL A 41 -6.58 -18.10 11.16
N ALA A 42 -7.84 -18.16 10.77
CA ALA A 42 -8.90 -18.72 11.62
C ALA A 42 -8.62 -20.18 12.03
N PHE A 43 -8.08 -21.01 11.13
CA PHE A 43 -7.66 -22.37 11.49
C PHE A 43 -6.53 -22.39 12.52
N TYR A 44 -5.48 -21.59 12.35
CA TYR A 44 -4.34 -21.58 13.26
C TYR A 44 -4.70 -20.98 14.62
N GLU A 45 -5.56 -19.97 14.67
CA GLU A 45 -6.04 -19.37 15.92
C GLU A 45 -6.92 -20.37 16.70
N THR A 46 -7.84 -21.05 16.03
CA THR A 46 -8.72 -22.06 16.66
C THR A 46 -8.00 -23.36 17.05
N SER A 47 -6.90 -23.73 16.38
CA SER A 47 -6.19 -24.99 16.60
C SER A 47 -4.89 -24.88 17.40
N ASN A 48 -4.25 -23.71 17.50
CA ASN A 48 -2.98 -23.48 18.19
C ASN A 48 -3.06 -22.25 19.14
N ASN A 49 -3.78 -22.43 20.23
CA ASN A 49 -4.27 -21.34 21.08
C ASN A 49 -3.23 -20.65 22.01
N GLU A 50 -1.92 -20.71 21.76
CA GLU A 50 -0.93 -20.16 22.72
C GLU A 50 0.28 -19.36 22.17
N ASN A 51 0.53 -19.25 20.85
CA ASN A 51 1.80 -18.61 20.40
C ASN A 51 1.74 -17.74 19.12
N GLY A 52 0.57 -17.33 18.62
CA GLY A 52 0.44 -16.59 17.36
C GLY A 52 1.38 -15.37 17.23
N PRO A 53 1.36 -14.40 18.16
CA PRO A 53 2.25 -13.23 18.09
C PRO A 53 3.75 -13.56 18.08
N ALA A 54 4.17 -14.55 18.86
CA ALA A 54 5.57 -15.00 18.91
C ALA A 54 6.00 -15.69 17.60
N GLN A 55 5.10 -16.42 16.95
CA GLN A 55 5.35 -17.06 15.66
C GLN A 55 5.50 -16.03 14.54
N PHE A 56 4.63 -15.01 14.47
CA PHE A 56 4.79 -13.92 13.50
C PHE A 56 6.08 -13.14 13.72
N GLN A 57 6.44 -12.86 14.97
CA GLN A 57 7.70 -12.19 15.30
C GLN A 57 8.93 -13.05 14.91
N PHE A 58 8.85 -14.37 15.12
CA PHE A 58 9.89 -15.30 14.68
C PHE A 58 10.05 -15.27 13.16
N LEU A 59 8.94 -15.34 12.41
CA LEU A 59 8.96 -15.30 10.94
C LEU A 59 9.55 -13.98 10.43
N ALA A 60 9.16 -12.84 10.99
CA ALA A 60 9.74 -11.54 10.64
C ALA A 60 11.25 -11.49 10.91
N THR A 61 11.69 -12.00 12.06
CA THR A 61 13.12 -12.08 12.41
C THR A 61 13.88 -13.01 11.46
N GLN A 62 13.28 -14.14 11.10
CA GLN A 62 13.85 -15.11 10.18
C GLN A 62 13.96 -14.54 8.76
N GLU A 63 12.98 -13.76 8.30
CA GLU A 63 13.02 -13.09 6.99
C GLU A 63 14.17 -12.07 6.93
N VAL A 64 14.34 -11.24 7.96
CA VAL A 64 15.46 -10.29 8.05
C VAL A 64 16.81 -11.03 7.97
N TRP A 65 16.97 -12.11 8.74
CA TRP A 65 18.17 -12.94 8.68
C TRP A 65 18.39 -13.54 7.29
N LEU A 66 17.33 -14.05 6.65
CA LEU A 66 17.39 -14.66 5.32
C LEU A 66 17.87 -13.65 4.26
N ARG A 67 17.27 -12.45 4.24
CA ARG A 67 17.65 -11.37 3.32
C ARG A 67 19.09 -10.92 3.55
N HIS A 68 19.56 -10.91 4.80
CA HIS A 68 20.96 -10.63 5.10
C HIS A 68 21.90 -11.72 4.54
N GLN A 69 21.58 -13.01 4.77
CA GLN A 69 22.38 -14.12 4.26
C GLN A 69 22.44 -14.15 2.73
N MET A 70 21.34 -13.81 2.04
CA MET A 70 21.29 -13.75 0.58
C MET A 70 22.28 -12.76 -0.05
N ASN A 71 22.63 -11.70 0.71
CA ASN A 71 23.51 -10.62 0.27
C ASN A 71 24.96 -10.77 0.76
N SER A 72 25.27 -11.77 1.59
CA SER A 72 26.64 -11.99 2.08
C SER A 72 27.54 -12.59 1.00
N SER A 73 28.85 -12.34 1.10
CA SER A 73 29.86 -12.88 0.17
C SER A 73 29.91 -14.41 0.20
N ASP A 74 29.66 -14.99 1.37
CA ASP A 74 29.83 -16.42 1.64
C ASP A 74 28.77 -17.28 0.94
N THR A 75 27.64 -16.68 0.54
CA THR A 75 26.51 -17.37 -0.09
C THR A 75 26.43 -17.15 -1.61
N GLN A 76 27.31 -16.33 -2.19
CA GLN A 76 27.27 -16.00 -3.62
C GLN A 76 27.49 -17.22 -4.50
N GLN A 77 28.37 -18.14 -4.10
CA GLN A 77 28.72 -19.33 -4.88
C GLN A 77 27.87 -20.57 -4.53
N SER A 78 26.97 -20.48 -3.56
CA SER A 78 26.16 -21.61 -3.13
C SER A 78 24.94 -21.81 -4.05
N PRO A 79 24.77 -23.00 -4.67
CA PRO A 79 23.58 -23.29 -5.48
C PRO A 79 22.27 -23.22 -4.69
N PHE A 80 22.31 -23.59 -3.40
CA PHE A 80 21.17 -23.46 -2.50
C PHE A 80 20.73 -22.00 -2.37
N TRP A 81 21.69 -21.12 -2.05
CA TRP A 81 21.41 -19.69 -1.90
C TRP A 81 21.07 -19.01 -3.22
N ALA A 82 21.59 -19.51 -4.35
CA ALA A 82 21.19 -19.05 -5.68
C ALA A 82 19.69 -19.26 -5.91
N TYR A 83 19.17 -20.46 -5.61
CA TYR A 83 17.73 -20.71 -5.75
C TYR A 83 16.90 -19.96 -4.69
N ILE A 84 17.39 -19.82 -3.45
CA ILE A 84 16.71 -18.99 -2.43
C ILE A 84 16.54 -17.54 -2.91
N ARG A 85 17.55 -16.96 -3.58
CA ARG A 85 17.42 -15.61 -4.17
C ARG A 85 16.32 -15.54 -5.23
N LEU A 86 16.20 -16.56 -6.08
CA LEU A 86 15.15 -16.64 -7.10
C LEU A 86 13.76 -16.85 -6.47
N LEU A 87 13.67 -17.71 -5.45
CA LEU A 87 12.44 -17.97 -4.71
C LEU A 87 11.96 -16.72 -3.97
N MET A 88 12.87 -15.97 -3.34
CA MET A 88 12.52 -14.71 -2.69
C MET A 88 12.14 -13.63 -3.70
N ALA A 89 12.74 -13.61 -4.89
CA ALA A 89 12.28 -12.73 -5.97
C ALA A 89 10.84 -13.08 -6.39
N GLN A 90 10.50 -14.36 -6.51
CA GLN A 90 9.13 -14.81 -6.77
C GLN A 90 8.17 -14.46 -5.63
N PHE A 91 8.59 -14.67 -4.38
CA PHE A 91 7.79 -14.31 -3.21
C PHE A 91 7.52 -12.80 -3.13
N ASP A 92 8.54 -11.98 -3.37
CA ASP A 92 8.41 -10.52 -3.44
C ASP A 92 7.43 -10.12 -4.56
N GLY A 93 7.52 -10.76 -5.72
CA GLY A 93 6.55 -10.63 -6.79
C GLY A 93 5.14 -10.99 -6.33
N LEU A 94 4.95 -12.14 -5.69
CA LEU A 94 3.65 -12.63 -5.20
C LEU A 94 3.00 -11.61 -4.25
N VAL A 95 3.76 -11.12 -3.28
CA VAL A 95 3.29 -10.09 -2.35
C VAL A 95 2.88 -8.84 -3.13
N GLN A 96 3.71 -8.36 -4.06
CA GLN A 96 3.42 -7.17 -4.88
C GLN A 96 2.16 -7.34 -5.74
N GLY A 97 1.98 -8.50 -6.36
CA GLY A 97 0.80 -8.78 -7.18
C GLY A 97 -0.48 -8.91 -6.36
N SER A 98 -0.38 -9.49 -5.16
CA SER A 98 -1.53 -9.65 -4.25
C SER A 98 -1.92 -8.37 -3.51
N ALA A 99 -1.02 -7.38 -3.47
CA ALA A 99 -1.26 -6.10 -2.81
C ALA A 99 -2.28 -5.26 -3.59
N GLY A 100 -3.16 -4.57 -2.86
CA GLY A 100 -4.01 -3.54 -3.45
C GLY A 100 -3.19 -2.33 -3.90
N LEU A 101 -2.00 -2.12 -3.32
CA LEU A 101 -1.12 -0.99 -3.58
C LEU A 101 0.34 -1.36 -3.28
N CYS A 102 1.26 -1.07 -4.20
CA CYS A 102 2.70 -1.24 -4.02
C CYS A 102 3.51 -0.02 -4.47
N LEU A 103 4.49 0.35 -3.65
CA LEU A 103 5.56 1.28 -3.97
C LEU A 103 6.89 0.52 -3.95
N GLN A 104 7.67 0.60 -5.03
CA GLN A 104 8.93 -0.10 -5.16
C GLN A 104 10.02 0.82 -5.67
N VAL A 105 11.25 0.65 -5.19
CA VAL A 105 12.45 1.30 -5.75
C VAL A 105 13.34 0.24 -6.38
N THR A 106 14.05 0.57 -7.46
CA THR A 106 15.07 -0.32 -8.02
C THR A 106 16.24 -0.50 -7.04
N PRO A 107 16.98 -1.64 -7.10
CA PRO A 107 18.11 -1.88 -6.20
C PRO A 107 19.21 -0.81 -6.21
N ASP A 108 19.36 -0.11 -7.34
CA ASP A 108 20.33 0.98 -7.54
C ASP A 108 19.73 2.39 -7.34
N PHE A 109 18.46 2.47 -6.90
CA PHE A 109 17.69 3.70 -6.75
C PHE A 109 17.57 4.55 -8.03
N SER A 110 17.78 3.96 -9.21
CA SER A 110 17.61 4.63 -10.50
C SER A 110 16.15 4.96 -10.81
N ASP A 111 15.20 4.17 -10.30
CA ASP A 111 13.78 4.38 -10.56
C ASP A 111 12.87 4.03 -9.37
N ILE A 112 11.68 4.61 -9.35
CA ILE A 112 10.61 4.35 -8.38
C ILE A 112 9.30 4.03 -9.11
N PHE A 113 8.73 2.88 -8.78
CA PHE A 113 7.48 2.40 -9.35
C PHE A 113 6.36 2.49 -8.34
N VAL A 114 5.24 3.06 -8.76
CA VAL A 114 4.03 3.18 -7.95
C VAL A 114 2.89 2.49 -8.67
N ALA A 115 2.24 1.54 -8.01
CA ALA A 115 1.15 0.77 -8.59
C ALA A 115 0.00 0.60 -7.58
N GLN A 116 -1.22 0.57 -8.12
CA GLN A 116 -2.44 0.31 -7.35
C GLN A 116 -3.40 -0.51 -8.21
N ALA A 117 -4.01 -1.50 -7.57
CA ALA A 117 -4.97 -2.43 -8.15
C ALA A 117 -6.27 -2.33 -7.35
N ALA A 118 -7.16 -1.43 -7.80
CA ALA A 118 -8.45 -1.21 -7.15
C ALA A 118 -9.33 -2.47 -7.16
N TRP A 119 -9.89 -2.84 -6.01
CA TRP A 119 -10.86 -3.93 -5.88
C TRP A 119 -12.23 -3.37 -5.59
N PHE A 120 -13.20 -3.68 -6.44
CA PHE A 120 -14.59 -3.33 -6.21
C PHE A 120 -15.53 -4.25 -7.02
N THR A 121 -16.83 -4.00 -6.99
CA THR A 121 -17.80 -4.75 -7.80
C THR A 121 -17.51 -4.60 -9.30
N TYR A 122 -17.67 -5.68 -10.08
CA TYR A 122 -17.54 -5.64 -11.55
C TYR A 122 -18.52 -4.66 -12.21
N ALA A 123 -19.65 -4.35 -11.57
CA ALA A 123 -20.58 -3.34 -12.05
C ALA A 123 -19.95 -1.94 -12.14
N ALA A 124 -18.88 -1.68 -11.39
CA ALA A 124 -18.16 -0.41 -11.42
C ALA A 124 -17.17 -0.30 -12.60
N MET A 125 -16.94 -1.34 -13.42
CA MET A 125 -15.89 -1.32 -14.46
C MET A 125 -16.13 -0.36 -15.65
N VAL A 126 -17.09 0.57 -15.56
CA VAL A 126 -17.18 1.71 -16.48
C VAL A 126 -16.16 2.77 -16.03
N ARG A 127 -14.96 2.72 -16.60
CA ARG A 127 -13.81 3.52 -16.16
C ARG A 127 -13.59 4.76 -17.01
N ILE A 128 -13.10 5.83 -16.38
CA ILE A 128 -12.57 7.02 -17.05
C ILE A 128 -11.32 7.46 -16.31
N PHE A 129 -10.17 7.47 -16.99
CA PHE A 129 -8.99 8.16 -16.47
C PHE A 129 -9.14 9.67 -16.75
N LYS A 130 -8.91 10.52 -15.75
CA LYS A 130 -9.21 11.95 -15.81
C LYS A 130 -7.96 12.79 -15.70
N HIS A 131 -7.93 13.84 -16.52
CA HIS A 131 -6.95 14.92 -16.45
C HIS A 131 -7.69 16.22 -16.21
N TYR A 132 -7.44 16.88 -15.08
CA TYR A 132 -7.96 18.20 -14.77
C TYR A 132 -6.82 19.21 -14.71
N HIS A 133 -6.95 20.31 -15.47
CA HIS A 133 -6.00 21.41 -15.49
C HIS A 133 -6.71 22.69 -15.03
N PHE A 134 -6.71 22.95 -13.73
CA PHE A 134 -7.38 24.11 -13.17
C PHE A 134 -6.52 25.38 -13.30
N LYS A 135 -7.12 26.45 -13.82
CA LYS A 135 -6.50 27.78 -13.88
C LYS A 135 -7.04 28.66 -12.75
N LEU A 136 -6.79 28.27 -11.51
CA LEU A 136 -7.28 28.97 -10.33
C LEU A 136 -6.52 30.29 -10.15
N HIS A 137 -7.21 31.34 -9.72
CA HIS A 137 -6.58 32.60 -9.31
C HIS A 137 -6.02 32.55 -7.88
N ASP A 138 -6.49 31.58 -7.09
CA ASP A 138 -6.02 31.38 -5.72
C ASP A 138 -4.65 30.69 -5.73
N THR A 139 -3.61 31.45 -5.41
CA THR A 139 -2.23 30.96 -5.36
C THR A 139 -1.92 30.13 -4.13
N SER A 140 -2.84 30.02 -3.16
CA SER A 140 -2.67 29.16 -1.98
C SER A 140 -2.94 27.67 -2.27
N LEU A 141 -3.44 27.35 -3.47
CA LEU A 141 -3.77 26.00 -3.90
C LEU A 141 -2.80 25.53 -5.00
N PRO A 142 -1.62 25.00 -4.64
CA PRO A 142 -0.59 24.65 -5.62
C PRO A 142 -0.94 23.43 -6.48
N GLY A 143 -1.79 22.51 -6.02
CA GLY A 143 -2.19 21.29 -6.74
C GLY A 143 -3.27 21.55 -7.78
N THR A 144 -2.89 22.09 -8.94
CA THR A 144 -3.84 22.56 -9.97
C THR A 144 -4.01 21.61 -11.14
N ASP A 145 -3.05 20.70 -11.35
CA ASP A 145 -3.05 19.75 -12.45
C ASP A 145 -3.08 18.32 -11.88
N LEU A 146 -4.15 17.59 -12.18
CA LEU A 146 -4.46 16.28 -11.60
C LEU A 146 -4.61 15.25 -12.72
N ALA A 147 -3.93 14.12 -12.57
CA ALA A 147 -4.14 12.92 -13.39
C ALA A 147 -4.51 11.74 -12.48
N TYR A 148 -5.66 11.12 -12.68
CA TYR A 148 -6.18 10.12 -11.75
C TYR A 148 -7.16 9.13 -12.39
N SER A 149 -7.20 7.90 -11.85
CA SER A 149 -8.20 6.90 -12.23
C SER A 149 -9.56 7.24 -11.64
N SER A 150 -10.65 7.03 -12.37
CA SER A 150 -11.99 7.42 -11.91
C SER A 150 -13.11 6.73 -12.71
N TYR A 151 -14.34 7.22 -12.52
CA TYR A 151 -15.58 6.68 -13.05
C TYR A 151 -16.49 7.83 -13.54
N PRO A 152 -17.44 7.60 -14.46
CA PRO A 152 -18.37 8.64 -14.92
C PRO A 152 -19.10 9.33 -13.76
N GLY A 153 -19.16 10.67 -13.79
CA GLY A 153 -19.89 11.46 -12.77
C GLY A 153 -19.19 11.64 -11.42
N GLN A 154 -18.16 10.84 -11.10
CA GLN A 154 -17.40 11.03 -9.86
C GLN A 154 -16.39 12.18 -9.99
N LEU A 155 -16.29 13.04 -8.99
CA LEU A 155 -15.31 14.15 -9.01
C LEU A 155 -13.99 13.78 -8.33
N SER A 156 -13.93 12.67 -7.63
CA SER A 156 -12.70 12.08 -7.09
C SER A 156 -12.40 10.78 -7.84
N SER A 157 -11.19 10.28 -7.66
CA SER A 157 -10.95 8.85 -7.69
C SER A 157 -11.73 8.19 -6.53
N ASP A 158 -12.08 6.92 -6.71
CA ASP A 158 -12.74 6.05 -5.73
C ASP A 158 -11.86 4.80 -5.48
N ASP A 159 -10.65 4.80 -6.06
CA ASP A 159 -9.74 3.68 -6.13
C ASP A 159 -8.79 3.56 -4.90
N ASP A 160 -7.93 4.51 -4.49
CA ASP A 160 -7.54 5.80 -5.09
C ASP A 160 -6.15 5.81 -5.75
N PHE A 161 -6.01 6.54 -6.87
CA PHE A 161 -4.72 6.83 -7.53
C PHE A 161 -4.70 8.25 -8.10
N TYR A 162 -3.81 9.12 -7.62
CA TYR A 162 -3.62 10.49 -8.11
C TYR A 162 -2.15 10.82 -8.37
N LEU A 163 -1.91 11.58 -9.43
CA LEU A 163 -0.69 12.34 -9.68
C LEU A 163 -1.05 13.83 -9.69
N VAL A 164 -0.29 14.64 -8.95
CA VAL A 164 -0.57 16.06 -8.75
C VAL A 164 0.63 16.90 -9.21
N ASN A 165 0.39 17.86 -10.11
CA ASN A 165 1.35 18.84 -10.57
C ASN A 165 0.90 20.27 -10.20
N PRO A 166 1.85 21.21 -10.04
CA PRO A 166 3.31 21.04 -9.98
C PRO A 166 3.85 20.54 -8.62
N THR A 167 3.00 20.16 -7.67
CA THR A 167 3.47 19.73 -6.34
C THR A 167 4.28 18.43 -6.38
N HIS A 168 4.11 17.64 -7.44
CA HIS A 168 4.72 16.33 -7.70
C HIS A 168 4.43 15.32 -6.58
N LEU A 169 3.22 15.40 -6.02
CA LEU A 169 2.72 14.38 -5.11
C LEU A 169 2.04 13.26 -5.91
N ALA A 170 2.33 12.01 -5.56
CA ALA A 170 1.48 10.88 -5.91
C ALA A 170 0.75 10.39 -4.66
N VAL A 171 -0.56 10.19 -4.75
CA VAL A 171 -1.41 9.82 -3.60
C VAL A 171 -2.26 8.61 -3.95
N LEU A 172 -2.14 7.56 -3.14
CA LEU A 172 -2.77 6.27 -3.38
C LEU A 172 -3.32 5.69 -2.08
N GLN A 173 -4.24 4.74 -2.17
CA GLN A 173 -4.94 4.25 -0.99
C GLN A 173 -5.40 2.78 -1.06
N THR A 174 -5.54 2.14 0.11
CA THR A 174 -6.32 0.90 0.31
C THR A 174 -7.22 0.99 1.54
N THR A 175 -8.44 0.44 1.46
CA THR A 175 -9.49 0.67 2.46
C THR A 175 -9.32 -0.29 3.63
N ASN A 176 -9.29 0.24 4.85
CA ASN A 176 -9.19 -0.60 6.04
C ASN A 176 -10.57 -1.06 6.49
N ARG A 177 -10.61 -2.24 7.10
CA ARG A 177 -11.82 -2.73 7.74
C ARG A 177 -11.92 -2.14 9.14
N LEU A 178 -13.14 -1.75 9.51
CA LEU A 178 -13.47 -1.33 10.87
C LEU A 178 -14.10 -2.53 11.57
N PHE A 179 -13.41 -3.05 12.59
CA PHE A 179 -13.92 -4.12 13.46
C PHE A 179 -14.44 -3.59 14.80
N ASN A 180 -13.89 -2.48 15.28
CA ASN A 180 -14.39 -1.80 16.46
C ASN A 180 -15.62 -0.93 16.12
N GLU A 181 -16.81 -1.54 16.14
CA GLU A 181 -18.07 -0.89 15.79
C GLU A 181 -18.44 0.30 16.68
N SER A 182 -17.90 0.39 17.90
CA SER A 182 -18.15 1.54 18.78
C SER A 182 -17.67 2.87 18.17
N LEU A 183 -16.71 2.81 17.23
CA LEU A 183 -16.23 3.99 16.51
C LEU A 183 -17.29 4.57 15.56
N LEU A 184 -18.31 3.81 15.17
CA LEU A 184 -19.41 4.32 14.35
C LEU A 184 -20.21 5.41 15.07
N ASP A 185 -20.28 5.36 16.40
CA ASP A 185 -20.98 6.37 17.22
C ASP A 185 -20.28 7.74 17.19
N THR A 186 -19.00 7.78 16.82
CA THR A 186 -18.22 9.01 16.69
C THR A 186 -18.49 9.76 15.39
N ILE A 187 -19.13 9.12 14.42
CA ILE A 187 -19.44 9.72 13.11
C ILE A 187 -20.60 10.70 13.27
N GLN A 188 -20.37 11.95 12.87
CA GLN A 188 -21.32 13.05 13.00
C GLN A 188 -21.48 13.80 11.67
N PRO A 189 -22.64 14.43 11.40
CA PRO A 189 -22.86 15.18 10.16
C PRO A 189 -22.04 16.48 10.07
N GLN A 190 -21.51 17.00 11.19
CA GLN A 190 -20.64 18.19 11.23
C GLN A 190 -19.19 17.85 10.88
N ALA A 191 -18.99 17.20 9.74
CA ALA A 191 -17.70 16.79 9.22
C ALA A 191 -17.63 16.97 7.70
N VAL A 192 -16.43 16.83 7.13
CA VAL A 192 -16.20 16.90 5.68
C VAL A 192 -15.96 15.49 5.16
N LEU A 193 -16.72 15.07 4.15
CA LEU A 193 -16.65 13.69 3.64
C LEU A 193 -15.26 13.38 3.06
N SER A 194 -14.88 12.10 3.10
CA SER A 194 -13.54 11.64 2.66
C SER A 194 -13.15 12.18 1.29
N TRP A 195 -14.00 12.03 0.27
CA TRP A 195 -13.71 12.51 -1.09
C TRP A 195 -13.45 14.03 -1.18
N GLN A 196 -14.11 14.82 -0.33
CA GLN A 196 -13.94 16.28 -0.27
C GLN A 196 -12.60 16.62 0.41
N ARG A 197 -12.30 15.98 1.54
CA ARG A 197 -11.03 16.16 2.26
C ARG A 197 -9.84 15.77 1.38
N VAL A 198 -9.92 14.66 0.67
CA VAL A 198 -8.89 14.19 -0.27
C VAL A 198 -8.67 15.21 -1.38
N ARG A 199 -9.73 15.64 -2.08
CA ARG A 199 -9.61 16.66 -3.15
C ARG A 199 -9.06 17.99 -2.62
N SER A 200 -9.45 18.40 -1.41
CA SER A 200 -8.93 19.60 -0.75
C SER A 200 -7.44 19.47 -0.45
N ALA A 201 -7.03 18.37 0.21
CA ALA A 201 -5.64 18.10 0.55
C ALA A 201 -4.74 17.98 -0.69
N LEU A 202 -5.21 17.33 -1.77
CA LEU A 202 -4.49 17.27 -3.05
C LEU A 202 -4.25 18.65 -3.65
N SER A 203 -5.22 19.56 -3.51
CA SER A 203 -5.12 20.91 -4.08
C SER A 203 -4.22 21.83 -3.25
N ALA A 204 -4.16 21.63 -1.93
CA ALA A 204 -3.49 22.52 -0.99
C ALA A 204 -2.08 22.07 -0.55
N ALA A 205 -1.80 20.76 -0.52
CA ALA A 205 -0.55 20.23 0.02
C ALA A 205 0.63 20.33 -0.96
N SER A 206 1.81 20.65 -0.44
CA SER A 206 3.09 20.62 -1.17
C SER A 206 4.05 19.53 -0.68
N SER A 207 3.70 18.79 0.37
CA SER A 207 4.48 17.66 0.91
C SER A 207 3.58 16.61 1.53
N GLY A 208 4.10 15.40 1.76
CA GLY A 208 3.35 14.33 2.43
C GLY A 208 2.89 14.70 3.85
N LYS A 209 3.73 15.42 4.60
CA LYS A 209 3.39 15.91 5.95
C LYS A 209 2.25 16.92 5.93
N GLU A 210 2.27 17.88 5.01
CA GLU A 210 1.18 18.85 4.85
C GLU A 210 -0.12 18.16 4.42
N TRP A 211 -0.03 17.21 3.50
CA TRP A 211 -1.19 16.44 3.07
C TRP A 211 -1.83 15.69 4.24
N ALA A 212 -1.02 15.03 5.09
CA ALA A 212 -1.48 14.34 6.28
C ALA A 212 -2.22 15.27 7.27
N GLN A 213 -1.73 16.50 7.43
CA GLN A 213 -2.39 17.50 8.27
C GLN A 213 -3.72 17.96 7.67
N LEU A 214 -3.74 18.27 6.37
CA LEU A 214 -4.89 18.82 5.67
C LEU A 214 -6.03 17.80 5.55
N VAL A 215 -5.73 16.55 5.20
CA VAL A 215 -6.76 15.51 5.04
C VAL A 215 -7.41 15.15 6.39
N GLY A 216 -6.72 15.39 7.50
CA GLY A 216 -7.23 15.13 8.84
C GLY A 216 -8.17 16.21 9.39
N LEU A 217 -8.24 17.37 8.74
CA LEU A 217 -9.17 18.43 9.13
C LEU A 217 -10.62 17.98 8.89
N HIS A 218 -11.47 18.15 9.91
CA HIS A 218 -12.87 17.76 9.87
C HIS A 218 -13.10 16.31 9.43
N ASN A 219 -12.26 15.40 9.92
CA ASN A 219 -12.39 13.96 9.67
C ASN A 219 -13.83 13.49 9.91
N SER A 220 -14.43 12.87 8.88
CA SER A 220 -15.79 12.34 8.93
C SER A 220 -15.88 10.93 9.46
N GLY A 221 -14.76 10.22 9.56
CA GLY A 221 -14.73 8.81 9.91
C GLY A 221 -15.38 7.86 8.91
N THR A 222 -15.69 8.35 7.72
CA THR A 222 -16.25 7.58 6.60
C THR A 222 -15.14 7.24 5.62
N TYR A 223 -15.24 6.09 4.95
CA TYR A 223 -14.23 5.61 3.99
C TYR A 223 -12.83 5.61 4.61
N THR A 224 -12.68 4.73 5.60
CA THR A 224 -11.54 4.63 6.50
C THR A 224 -10.38 3.92 5.82
N ASN A 225 -9.29 4.64 5.62
CA ASN A 225 -8.33 4.35 4.57
C ASN A 225 -6.88 4.49 5.06
N SER A 226 -5.99 3.65 4.54
CA SER A 226 -4.53 3.86 4.59
C SER A 226 -4.07 4.45 3.27
N TRP A 227 -3.37 5.58 3.35
CA TRP A 227 -2.90 6.37 2.22
C TRP A 227 -1.37 6.32 2.14
N LEU A 228 -0.84 6.12 0.93
CA LEU A 228 0.54 6.45 0.61
C LEU A 228 0.59 7.83 -0.04
N VAL A 229 1.34 8.74 0.56
CA VAL A 229 1.62 10.06 -0.01
C VAL A 229 3.10 10.13 -0.36
N ILE A 230 3.39 10.15 -1.65
CA ILE A 230 4.73 10.05 -2.20
C ILE A 230 5.13 11.43 -2.73
N ASP A 231 6.15 12.04 -2.12
CA ASP A 231 6.71 13.31 -2.57
C ASP A 231 7.85 13.07 -3.55
N LEU A 232 7.54 13.03 -4.85
CA LEU A 232 8.50 12.69 -5.89
C LEU A 232 9.64 13.71 -6.02
N LYS A 233 9.51 14.92 -5.46
CA LYS A 233 10.61 15.90 -5.39
C LYS A 233 11.75 15.43 -4.48
N ARG A 234 11.45 14.51 -3.56
CA ARG A 234 12.41 13.89 -2.63
C ARG A 234 13.13 12.69 -3.25
N PHE A 235 12.74 12.27 -4.45
CA PHE A 235 13.42 11.22 -5.19
C PHE A 235 14.44 11.82 -6.17
N SER A 236 15.64 11.24 -6.21
CA SER A 236 16.68 11.62 -7.17
C SER A 236 17.32 10.33 -7.68
N PRO A 237 17.20 10.02 -8.98
CA PRO A 237 17.73 8.79 -9.56
C PRO A 237 19.19 8.52 -9.19
N GLY A 238 19.48 7.31 -8.71
CA GLY A 238 20.80 6.85 -8.32
C GLY A 238 21.34 7.45 -7.00
N ARG A 239 20.48 8.08 -6.19
CA ARG A 239 20.84 8.66 -4.89
C ARG A 239 20.07 8.00 -3.75
N PRO A 240 20.62 8.02 -2.52
CA PRO A 240 19.88 7.57 -1.34
C PRO A 240 18.52 8.27 -1.20
N LEU A 241 17.52 7.55 -0.71
CA LEU A 241 16.17 8.06 -0.52
C LEU A 241 16.17 9.18 0.53
N GLN A 242 15.49 10.28 0.26
CA GLN A 242 15.42 11.41 1.18
C GLN A 242 14.19 11.28 2.09
N HIS A 243 14.36 11.51 3.40
CA HIS A 243 13.24 11.57 4.35
C HIS A 243 12.12 12.50 3.85
N GLY A 244 10.88 12.06 4.07
CA GLY A 244 9.67 12.66 3.55
C GLY A 244 9.28 12.19 2.14
N LEU A 245 10.04 11.29 1.51
CA LEU A 245 9.66 10.68 0.23
C LEU A 245 8.36 9.89 0.35
N LEU A 246 8.19 9.10 1.41
CA LEU A 246 6.96 8.33 1.66
C LEU A 246 6.36 8.71 3.01
N THR A 247 5.17 9.30 3.00
CA THR A 247 4.34 9.47 4.20
C THR A 247 3.16 8.50 4.15
N VAL A 248 3.03 7.66 5.18
CA VAL A 248 1.84 6.82 5.38
C VAL A 248 0.86 7.59 6.27
N VAL A 249 -0.41 7.64 5.87
CA VAL A 249 -1.48 8.32 6.62
C VAL A 249 -2.66 7.37 6.78
N GLU A 250 -3.12 7.17 8.00
CA GLU A 250 -4.19 6.21 8.30
C GLU A 250 -5.30 6.90 9.09
N GLN A 251 -6.50 6.84 8.54
CA GLN A 251 -7.70 7.35 9.18
C GLN A 251 -8.30 6.26 10.07
N VAL A 252 -8.86 6.67 11.19
CA VAL A 252 -9.92 5.97 11.93
C VAL A 252 -11.06 6.98 12.19
N PRO A 253 -12.26 6.57 12.64
CA PRO A 253 -13.37 7.50 12.74
C PRO A 253 -13.15 8.78 13.54
N ASP A 254 -12.44 8.70 14.64
CA ASP A 254 -12.19 9.80 15.59
C ASP A 254 -10.75 10.32 15.59
N ALA A 255 -9.85 9.71 14.82
CA ALA A 255 -8.44 10.07 14.80
C ALA A 255 -7.76 9.88 13.44
N MET A 256 -6.60 10.51 13.30
CA MET A 256 -5.73 10.42 12.14
C MET A 256 -4.31 10.15 12.61
N PHE A 257 -3.66 9.17 11.98
CA PHE A 257 -2.29 8.80 12.27
C PHE A 257 -1.44 9.01 11.03
N SER A 258 -0.18 9.42 11.20
CA SER A 258 0.75 9.51 10.07
C SER A 258 2.20 9.35 10.51
N ALA A 259 3.03 8.82 9.62
CA ALA A 259 4.46 8.69 9.83
C ALA A 259 5.24 8.65 8.51
N ASP A 260 6.52 9.01 8.57
CA ASP A 260 7.46 8.87 7.45
C ASP A 260 7.97 7.42 7.37
N PHE A 261 7.67 6.76 6.26
CA PHE A 261 8.02 5.36 5.98
C PHE A 261 9.15 5.24 4.95
N THR A 262 9.85 6.34 4.64
CA THR A 262 10.97 6.33 3.68
C THR A 262 12.02 5.27 4.04
N HIS A 263 12.32 5.10 5.33
CA HIS A 263 13.28 4.10 5.82
C HIS A 263 12.87 2.63 5.55
N ILE A 264 11.56 2.35 5.48
CA ILE A 264 11.08 1.01 5.10
C ILE A 264 11.29 0.78 3.61
N LEU A 265 11.06 1.81 2.79
CA LEU A 265 11.22 1.74 1.34
C LEU A 265 12.67 1.49 0.91
N GLU A 266 13.65 1.85 1.72
CA GLU A 266 15.06 1.48 1.53
C GLU A 266 15.28 -0.04 1.48
N SER A 267 14.36 -0.83 2.04
CA SER A 267 14.38 -2.30 1.96
C SER A 267 13.89 -2.84 0.59
N GLY A 268 13.50 -1.95 -0.33
CA GLY A 268 13.19 -2.24 -1.73
C GLY A 268 11.73 -1.98 -2.12
N TYR A 269 10.77 -2.22 -1.21
CA TYR A 269 9.36 -1.94 -1.47
C TYR A 269 8.57 -1.67 -0.18
N PHE A 270 7.40 -1.07 -0.34
CA PHE A 270 6.35 -0.99 0.67
C PHE A 270 5.00 -1.33 0.01
N ALA A 271 4.15 -2.05 0.72
CA ALA A 271 2.86 -2.49 0.19
C ALA A 271 1.75 -2.30 1.23
N LEU A 272 0.54 -2.00 0.74
CA LEU A 272 -0.68 -1.97 1.53
C LEU A 272 -1.70 -2.96 0.96
N TYR A 273 -2.44 -3.60 1.88
CA TYR A 273 -3.34 -4.71 1.58
C TYR A 273 -4.58 -4.68 2.50
N ASN A 274 -5.20 -3.50 2.66
CA ASN A 274 -6.42 -3.31 3.44
C ASN A 274 -6.27 -3.59 4.96
N VAL A 275 -5.03 -3.48 5.45
CA VAL A 275 -4.67 -3.59 6.86
C VAL A 275 -3.81 -2.36 7.22
N PRO A 276 -4.11 -1.68 8.35
CA PRO A 276 -3.30 -0.55 8.80
C PRO A 276 -1.86 -0.97 9.09
N ALA A 277 -0.90 -0.18 8.63
CA ALA A 277 0.52 -0.32 8.87
C ALA A 277 0.98 0.39 10.16
N LEU A 278 0.24 1.40 10.64
CA LEU A 278 0.54 2.09 11.89
C LEU A 278 -0.16 1.36 13.05
N GLN A 279 0.62 0.92 14.03
CA GLN A 279 0.12 0.21 15.21
C GLN A 279 -1.08 0.90 15.89
N PRO A 280 -1.09 2.24 16.10
CA PRO A 280 -2.24 2.90 16.72
C PRO A 280 -3.54 2.78 15.91
N ALA A 281 -3.46 2.84 14.58
CA ALA A 281 -4.63 2.68 13.71
C ALA A 281 -5.11 1.23 13.69
N TYR A 282 -4.18 0.28 13.64
CA TYR A 282 -4.45 -1.16 13.71
C TYR A 282 -5.20 -1.54 14.99
N GLU A 283 -4.73 -1.04 16.14
CA GLU A 283 -5.36 -1.24 17.44
C GLU A 283 -6.72 -0.55 17.53
N ALA A 284 -6.81 0.73 17.15
CA ALA A 284 -8.04 1.50 17.23
C ALA A 284 -9.17 0.85 16.41
N LEU A 285 -8.88 0.39 15.19
CA LEU A 285 -9.86 -0.27 14.31
C LEU A 285 -10.27 -1.66 14.79
N GLY A 286 -9.69 -2.17 15.87
CA GLY A 286 -10.12 -3.41 16.53
C GLY A 286 -9.57 -4.68 15.90
N TYR A 287 -8.52 -4.60 15.08
CA TYR A 287 -7.90 -5.79 14.47
C TYR A 287 -7.42 -6.82 15.52
N PRO A 288 -6.73 -6.45 16.62
CA PRO A 288 -6.30 -7.42 17.63
C PRO A 288 -7.47 -8.18 18.27
N ALA A 289 -8.55 -7.46 18.61
CA ALA A 289 -9.73 -8.05 19.24
C ALA A 289 -10.49 -8.97 18.27
N PHE A 290 -10.58 -8.56 17.00
CA PHE A 290 -11.19 -9.38 15.95
C PHE A 290 -10.43 -10.70 15.76
N LEU A 291 -9.10 -10.64 15.64
CA LEU A 291 -8.26 -11.84 15.51
C LEU A 291 -8.37 -12.75 16.74
N ALA A 292 -8.38 -12.18 17.95
CA ALA A 292 -8.56 -12.97 19.17
C ALA A 292 -9.97 -13.61 19.32
N SER A 293 -10.94 -13.21 18.48
CA SER A 293 -12.30 -13.73 18.51
C SER A 293 -12.59 -14.81 17.46
N GLN A 294 -11.63 -15.12 16.59
CA GLN A 294 -11.71 -16.22 15.62
C GLN A 294 -11.29 -17.55 16.27
#